data_AF-A0A920LCV3-F1
#
_entry.id   AF-A0A920LCV3-F1
#
_cell.length_a   1.000
_cell.length_b   1.000
_cell.length_c   1.000
_cell.angle_alpha   90.00
_cell.angle_beta   90.00
_cell.angle_gamma   90.00
#
_symmetry.space_group_name_H-M   'P 1'
#
loop_
_entity.id
_entity.type
_entity.pdbx_description
1 polymer ?
#
loop_
_entity_poly.entity_id
_entity_poly.type
_entity_poly.pdbx_seq_one_letter_code
_entity_poly.pdbx_strand_id
1 'polypeptide(L)'
;MNRSKKIVATLGPASSTEKVIESLVRAGANLFRLNFSHGSHDEQAARIHAIRAVEEKVGRPIGILADLQGPKYRIGRLEADITLEAGF
;
A
#
# COMPACT_ATOMS: atom_id res chain seq x y z
N MET A 1 -4.64 27.18 8.64
CA MET A 1 -5.55 26.11 9.13
C MET A 1 -4.80 24.79 9.07
N ASN A 2 -4.46 24.17 10.20
CA ASN A 2 -3.73 22.89 10.19
C ASN A 2 -4.72 21.73 10.10
N ARG A 3 -4.47 20.75 9.24
CA ARG A 3 -5.39 19.62 9.03
C ARG A 3 -5.22 18.59 10.17
N SER A 4 -6.27 18.38 10.96
CA SER A 4 -6.23 17.41 12.07
C SER A 4 -6.31 15.94 11.62
N LYS A 5 -7.03 15.66 10.53
CA LYS A 5 -7.19 14.29 9.99
C LYS A 5 -5.94 13.85 9.23
N LYS A 6 -5.47 12.63 9.46
CA LYS A 6 -4.34 12.04 8.73
C LYS A 6 -4.82 11.26 7.50
N ILE A 7 -4.04 11.26 6.43
CA ILE A 7 -4.27 10.46 5.21
C ILE A 7 -3.34 9.25 5.21
N VAL A 8 -3.94 8.07 5.01
CA VAL A 8 -3.24 6.82 4.70
C VAL A 8 -3.33 6.58 3.20
N ALA A 9 -2.20 6.27 2.56
CA ALA A 9 -2.17 5.88 1.14
C ALA A 9 -1.56 4.47 1.00
N THR A 10 -2.19 3.58 0.23
CA THR A 10 -1.62 2.26 -0.05
C THR A 10 -0.61 2.37 -1.18
N LEU A 11 0.61 1.85 -0.98
CA LEU A 11 1.59 1.77 -2.07
C LEU A 11 1.39 0.49 -2.88
N GLY A 12 1.37 0.65 -4.20
CA GLY A 12 1.38 -0.43 -5.17
C GLY A 12 2.44 -0.20 -6.25
N PRO A 13 2.48 -1.05 -7.30
CA PRO A 13 3.46 -0.96 -8.38
C PRO A 13 3.51 0.41 -9.07
N ALA A 14 2.36 1.07 -9.22
CA ALA A 14 2.26 2.38 -9.86
C ALA A 14 2.77 3.55 -8.98
N SER A 15 3.00 3.32 -7.69
CA SER A 15 3.26 4.39 -6.72
C SER A 15 4.49 4.16 -5.84
N SER A 16 5.30 3.14 -6.14
CA SER A 16 6.45 2.75 -5.32
C SER A 16 7.77 3.45 -5.66
N THR A 17 7.78 4.37 -6.62
CA THR A 17 8.98 5.16 -6.93
C THR A 17 9.11 6.34 -5.97
N GLU A 18 10.34 6.72 -5.66
CA GLU A 18 10.62 7.83 -4.74
C GLU A 18 9.94 9.14 -5.15
N LYS A 19 9.96 9.46 -6.46
CA LYS A 19 9.30 10.64 -7.02
C LYS A 19 7.80 10.65 -6.77
N VAL A 20 7.13 9.52 -6.94
CA VAL A 20 5.68 9.41 -6.71
C VAL A 20 5.37 9.49 -5.22
N ILE A 21 6.16 8.80 -4.39
CA ILE A 21 6.04 8.87 -2.92
C ILE A 21 6.18 10.33 -2.45
N GLU A 22 7.18 11.06 -2.93
CA GLU A 22 7.37 12.48 -2.61
C GLU A 22 6.17 13.32 -3.04
N SER A 23 5.68 13.11 -4.26
CA SER A 23 4.48 13.81 -4.75
C SER A 23 3.27 13.56 -3.85
N LEU A 24 3.05 12.32 -3.40
CA LEU A 24 1.96 11.96 -2.49
C LEU A 24 2.13 12.61 -1.11
N VAL A 25 3.36 12.65 -0.59
CA VAL A 25 3.70 13.32 0.67
C VAL A 25 3.43 14.82 0.57
N ARG A 26 3.84 15.47 -0.52
CA ARG A 26 3.57 16.91 -0.75
C ARG A 26 2.09 17.20 -0.95
N ALA A 27 1.34 16.27 -1.54
CA ALA A 27 -0.11 16.35 -1.67
C ALA A 27 -0.87 16.11 -0.35
N GLY A 28 -0.20 15.56 0.68
CA GLY A 28 -0.75 15.45 2.03
C GLY A 28 -0.79 14.03 2.63
N ALA A 29 -0.21 13.02 2.00
CA ALA A 29 -0.12 11.68 2.61
C ALA A 29 0.69 11.73 3.92
N ASN A 30 0.17 11.13 5.00
CA ASN A 30 0.84 11.13 6.31
C ASN A 30 1.51 9.79 6.62
N LEU A 31 0.94 8.70 6.12
CA LEU A 31 1.51 7.37 6.24
C LEU A 31 1.19 6.53 5.01
N PHE A 32 2.04 5.54 4.78
CA PHE A 32 1.89 4.58 3.70
C PHE A 32 1.56 3.20 4.23
N ARG A 33 0.52 2.59 3.67
CA ARG A 33 0.16 1.18 3.90
C ARG A 33 0.90 0.31 2.90
N LEU A 34 1.65 -0.68 3.41
CA LEU A 34 2.29 -1.73 2.63
C LEU A 34 1.46 -3.00 2.78
N ASN A 35 0.75 -3.38 1.71
CA ASN A 35 -0.05 -4.60 1.70
C ASN A 35 0.87 -5.81 1.44
N PHE A 36 1.09 -6.63 2.46
CA PHE A 36 1.96 -7.82 2.37
C PHE A 36 1.26 -9.02 1.72
N SER A 37 0.03 -8.85 1.23
CA SER A 37 -0.58 -9.86 0.38
C SER A 37 0.02 -9.95 -1.01
N HIS A 38 0.82 -8.95 -1.40
CA HIS A 38 1.44 -8.82 -2.70
C HIS A 38 2.90 -8.36 -2.57
N GLY A 39 3.73 -8.75 -3.54
CA GLY A 39 5.14 -8.39 -3.60
C GLY A 39 6.04 -9.26 -2.72
N SER A 40 7.32 -9.31 -3.07
CA SER A 40 8.35 -10.02 -2.30
C SER A 40 8.82 -9.19 -1.10
N HIS A 41 9.55 -9.81 -0.17
CA HIS A 41 10.18 -9.07 0.93
C HIS A 41 11.15 -7.99 0.41
N ASP A 42 11.88 -8.28 -0.68
CA ASP A 42 12.82 -7.32 -1.29
C ASP A 42 12.08 -6.10 -1.85
N GLU A 43 10.92 -6.30 -2.49
CA GLU A 43 10.09 -5.19 -2.96
C GLU A 43 9.58 -4.33 -1.81
N GLN A 44 9.18 -4.95 -0.69
CA GLN A 44 8.72 -4.21 0.48
C GLN A 44 9.88 -3.46 1.14
N ALA A 45 11.08 -4.06 1.23
CA ALA A 45 12.28 -3.39 1.71
C ALA A 45 12.63 -2.17 0.86
N ALA A 46 12.61 -2.31 -0.47
CA ALA A 46 12.84 -1.20 -1.40
C ALA A 46 11.83 -0.05 -1.20
N ARG A 47 10.55 -0.37 -0.97
CA ARG A 47 9.52 0.63 -0.64
C ARG A 47 9.80 1.34 0.68
N ILE A 48 10.20 0.60 1.72
CA ILE A 48 10.56 1.18 3.03
C ILE A 48 11.74 2.14 2.88
N HIS A 49 12.79 1.73 2.16
CA HIS A 49 13.94 2.59 1.88
C HIS A 49 13.54 3.87 1.13
N ALA A 50 12.71 3.75 0.10
CA ALA A 50 12.20 4.92 -0.63
C ALA A 50 11.39 5.87 0.26
N ILE A 51 10.54 5.34 1.16
CA ILE A 51 9.79 6.16 2.11
C ILE A 51 10.74 6.92 3.06
N ARG A 52 11.78 6.25 3.58
CA ARG A 52 12.76 6.89 4.49
C ARG A 52 13.61 7.93 3.79
N ALA A 53 14.02 7.69 2.55
CA ALA A 53 14.70 8.71 1.74
C ALA A 53 13.82 9.96 1.53
N VAL A 54 12.53 9.78 1.25
CA VAL A 54 11.58 10.91 1.13
C VAL A 54 11.34 11.60 2.48
N GLU A 55 11.28 10.85 3.59
CA GLU A 55 11.15 11.40 4.94
C GLU A 55 12.30 12.35 5.27
N GLU A 56 13.54 11.95 4.97
CA GLU A 56 14.74 12.80 5.12
C GLU A 56 14.65 14.05 4.24
N LYS A 57 14.26 13.90 2.96
CA LYS A 57 14.15 15.02 2.01
C LYS A 57 13.08 16.05 2.37
N VAL A 58 11.93 15.59 2.87
CA VAL A 58 10.79 16.46 3.18
C VAL A 58 10.88 17.02 4.60
N GLY A 59 11.69 16.41 5.47
CA GLY A 59 11.93 16.90 6.84
C GLY A 59 10.72 16.76 7.75
N ARG A 60 9.85 15.77 7.51
CA ARG A 60 8.70 15.48 8.38
C ARG A 60 8.48 13.97 8.52
N PRO A 61 8.02 13.50 9.70
CA PRO A 61 7.73 12.09 9.89
C PRO A 61 6.69 11.54 8.89
N ILE A 62 6.97 10.34 8.38
CA ILE A 62 6.10 9.54 7.52
C ILE A 62 5.89 8.18 8.18
N GLY A 63 4.63 7.86 8.49
CA GLY A 63 4.29 6.55 9.05
C GLY A 63 4.38 5.44 8.02
N ILE A 64 4.74 4.23 8.46
CA ILE A 64 4.69 3.01 7.64
C ILE A 64 3.78 2.03 8.37
N LEU A 65 2.73 1.56 7.70
CA LEU A 65 1.78 0.57 8.21
C LEU A 65 1.97 -0.72 7.44
N ALA A 66 2.50 -1.74 8.11
CA ALA A 66 2.57 -3.09 7.57
C ALA A 66 1.20 -3.76 7.74
N ASP A 67 0.56 -4.10 6.62
CA ASP A 67 -0.74 -4.74 6.61
C ASP A 67 -0.57 -6.23 6.27
N LEU A 68 -0.82 -7.06 7.29
CA LEU A 68 -0.68 -8.51 7.21
C LEU A 68 -1.85 -9.10 6.45
N GLN A 69 -1.57 -10.15 5.67
CA GLN A 69 -2.56 -10.82 4.84
C GLN A 69 -3.73 -11.44 5.62
N GLY A 70 -3.47 -11.95 6.82
CA GLY A 70 -4.43 -12.78 7.55
C GLY A 70 -4.70 -14.12 6.85
N PRO A 71 -5.71 -14.89 7.32
CA PRO A 71 -6.12 -16.13 6.66
C PRO A 71 -6.75 -15.84 5.28
N LYS A 72 -6.29 -16.55 4.25
CA LYS A 72 -6.82 -16.44 2.87
C LYS A 72 -7.99 -17.41 2.65
N TYR A 73 -9.21 -16.93 2.89
CA TYR A 73 -10.42 -17.62 2.44
C TYR A 73 -10.75 -17.17 1.01
N ARG A 74 -10.31 -17.93 0.01
CA ARG A 74 -10.63 -17.69 -1.41
C ARG A 74 -11.10 -18.99 -2.05
N ILE A 75 -12.04 -18.90 -2.98
CA ILE A 75 -12.31 -20.02 -3.89
C ILE A 75 -11.06 -20.27 -4.74
N GLY A 76 -10.81 -21.53 -5.08
CA GLY A 76 -9.69 -21.92 -5.93
C GLY A 76 -9.81 -21.35 -7.35
N ARG A 77 -8.89 -21.73 -8.22
CA ARG A 77 -8.97 -21.36 -9.64
C ARG A 77 -10.14 -22.10 -10.28
N LEU A 78 -11.04 -21.36 -10.90
CA LEU A 78 -12.06 -21.90 -11.79
C LEU A 78 -11.49 -21.93 -13.22
N GLU A 79 -11.88 -22.93 -14.02
CA GLU A 79 -11.42 -23.05 -15.42
C GLU A 79 -12.04 -21.98 -16.33
N ALA A 80 -13.27 -21.56 -16.01
CA ALA A 80 -14.00 -20.48 -16.65
C ALA A 80 -14.89 -19.77 -15.63
N ASP A 81 -15.43 -18.62 -16.01
CA ASP A 81 -16.44 -17.94 -15.20
C ASP A 81 -17.70 -18.81 -15.09
N ILE A 82 -18.22 -18.98 -13.88
CA ILE A 82 -19.40 -19.81 -13.59
C ILE A 82 -20.51 -18.92 -13.05
N THR A 83 -21.71 -19.04 -13.62
CA THR A 83 -22.94 -18.45 -13.06
C THR A 83 -23.66 -19.50 -12.23
N LEU A 84 -24.05 -19.13 -11.01
CA LEU A 84 -24.80 -20.02 -10.11
C LEU A 84 -26.30 -19.80 -10.30
N GLU A 85 -27.07 -20.89 -10.29
CA GLU A 85 -28.53 -20.87 -10.25
C GLU A 85 -29.05 -21.23 -8.86
N ALA A 86 -30.29 -20.87 -8.56
CA ALA A 86 -30.92 -21.19 -7.27
C ALA A 86 -31.03 -22.71 -7.10
N GLY A 87 -30.65 -23.21 -5.93
CA GLY A 87 -30.89 -24.60 -5.55
C GLY A 87 -32.39 -24.86 -5.34
N PHE A 88 -32.81 -26.11 -5.57
CA PHE A 88 -34.18 -26.58 -5.33
C PHE A 88 -34.65 -26.34 -3.89
#